data_AF-W4V985-F1
#
_entry.id   AF-W4V985-F1
#
_cell.length_a   1.000
_cell.length_b   1.000
_cell.length_c   1.000
_cell.angle_alpha   90.00
_cell.angle_beta   90.00
_cell.angle_gamma   90.00
#
_symmetry.space_group_name_H-M   'P 1'
#
loop_
_entity.id
_entity.type
_entity.pdbx_description
1 polymer ?
#
loop_
_entity_poly.entity_id
_entity_poly.type
_entity_poly.pdbx_seq_one_letter_code
_entity_poly.pdbx_strand_id
1 'polypeptide(L)'
;MEKIIFQTIENHCKKVIETAGILLRVEKQLGVNRFELKGGYRSFASFINSFCEKGFLSPVKASGINGRNPPLYNKYRILIGNEKKLCNELVLELQSLHPKLDKSYYFKNPEAYKEDRDYILMLSQYLLDTASNSSLKYRCTMNERSFEIFNNEKFLESHGKVLLKRLGLSLEDLNCYKTLEAFFIFCLSQRTGLTY
;
A
#
# COMPACT_ATOMS: atom_id res chain seq x y z
N MET A 1 -24.50 8.39 14.90
CA MET A 1 -24.72 6.94 14.88
C MET A 1 -24.33 6.38 13.51
N GLU A 2 -24.98 6.79 12.41
CA GLU A 2 -24.64 6.35 11.03
C GLU A 2 -23.14 6.40 10.70
N LYS A 3 -22.48 7.55 10.87
CA LYS A 3 -21.04 7.71 10.61
C LYS A 3 -20.17 6.70 11.37
N ILE A 4 -20.52 6.40 12.62
CA ILE A 4 -19.78 5.44 13.46
C ILE A 4 -19.99 4.01 12.97
N ILE A 5 -21.22 3.66 12.59
CA ILE A 5 -21.54 2.37 12.01
C ILE A 5 -20.76 2.19 10.70
N PHE A 6 -20.80 3.20 9.82
CA PHE A 6 -20.06 3.19 8.56
C PHE A 6 -18.56 3.02 8.78
N GLN A 7 -17.94 3.82 9.66
CA GLN A 7 -16.53 3.67 10.01
C GLN A 7 -16.22 2.30 10.62
N THR A 8 -17.13 1.72 11.39
CA THR A 8 -16.94 0.37 11.96
C THR A 8 -16.92 -0.70 10.88
N ILE A 9 -17.84 -0.61 9.91
CA ILE A 9 -17.91 -1.52 8.76
C ILE A 9 -16.68 -1.35 7.89
N GLU A 10 -16.36 -0.10 7.53
CA GLU A 10 -15.20 0.25 6.70
C GLU A 10 -13.92 -0.27 7.36
N ASN A 11 -13.70 -0.02 8.66
CA ASN A 11 -12.50 -0.45 9.38
C ASN A 11 -12.40 -1.95 9.69
N HIS A 12 -13.33 -2.77 9.22
CA HIS A 12 -13.35 -4.18 9.54
C HIS A 12 -12.48 -5.02 8.59
N CYS A 13 -11.47 -5.73 9.12
CA CYS A 13 -10.52 -6.45 8.29
C CYS A 13 -11.09 -7.70 7.59
N LYS A 14 -12.13 -8.33 8.16
CA LYS A 14 -12.73 -9.55 7.59
C LYS A 14 -13.91 -9.21 6.68
N LYS A 15 -14.16 -10.04 5.66
CA LYS A 15 -15.29 -9.91 4.73
C LYS A 15 -16.68 -10.06 5.36
N VAL A 16 -16.77 -10.56 6.60
CA VAL A 16 -18.02 -10.78 7.33
C VAL A 16 -17.91 -10.16 8.72
N ILE A 17 -18.94 -9.43 9.14
CA ILE A 17 -19.03 -8.73 10.42
C ILE A 17 -20.30 -9.15 11.18
N GLU A 18 -20.20 -9.20 12.51
CA GLU A 18 -21.31 -9.56 13.40
C GLU A 18 -22.07 -8.34 13.89
N THR A 19 -23.40 -8.41 13.86
CA THR A 19 -24.29 -7.30 14.28
C THR A 19 -24.06 -6.90 15.72
N ALA A 20 -23.84 -7.88 16.61
CA ALA A 20 -23.51 -7.62 18.01
C ALA A 20 -22.19 -6.84 18.16
N GLY A 21 -21.18 -7.16 17.34
CA GLY A 21 -19.90 -6.45 17.33
C GLY A 21 -20.02 -5.00 16.87
N ILE A 22 -20.85 -4.72 15.86
CA ILE A 22 -21.14 -3.35 15.43
C ILE A 22 -21.84 -2.59 16.54
N LEU A 23 -22.90 -3.17 17.10
CA LEU A 23 -23.69 -2.53 18.15
C LEU A 23 -22.82 -2.17 19.37
N LEU A 24 -22.02 -3.11 19.86
CA LEU A 24 -21.15 -2.89 21.02
C LEU A 24 -20.14 -1.77 20.77
N ARG A 25 -19.59 -1.65 19.55
CA ARG A 25 -18.68 -0.55 19.18
C ARG A 25 -19.40 0.80 19.16
N VAL A 26 -20.62 0.85 18.64
CA VAL A 26 -21.44 2.06 18.59
C VAL A 26 -21.79 2.52 20.00
N GLU A 27 -22.24 1.62 20.86
CA GLU A 27 -22.56 1.90 22.27
C GLU A 27 -21.31 2.38 23.03
N LYS A 28 -20.15 1.74 22.81
CA LYS A 28 -18.89 2.14 23.43
C LYS A 28 -18.42 3.53 22.99
N GLN A 29 -18.55 3.88 21.71
CA GLN A 29 -18.09 5.17 21.20
C GLN A 29 -19.04 6.33 21.50
N LEU A 30 -20.36 6.10 21.50
CA LEU A 30 -21.34 7.14 21.83
C LEU A 30 -21.53 7.29 23.34
N GLY A 31 -21.43 6.19 24.09
CA GLY A 31 -21.96 6.08 25.44
C GLY A 31 -23.47 5.83 25.43
N VAL A 32 -23.95 5.07 26.44
CA VAL A 32 -25.33 4.57 26.54
C VAL A 32 -26.36 5.70 26.43
N ASN A 33 -26.18 6.79 27.17
CA ASN A 33 -27.14 7.90 27.16
C ASN A 33 -27.26 8.59 25.79
N ARG A 34 -26.13 8.79 25.09
CA ARG A 34 -26.14 9.42 23.76
C ARG A 34 -26.66 8.48 22.67
N PHE A 35 -26.48 7.17 22.87
CA PHE A 35 -27.04 6.17 21.97
C PHE A 35 -28.58 6.21 21.99
N GLU A 36 -29.17 6.22 23.19
CA GLU A 36 -30.63 6.34 23.35
C GLU A 36 -31.17 7.67 22.82
N LEU A 37 -30.50 8.80 23.10
CA LEU A 37 -30.87 10.12 22.54
C LEU A 37 -30.83 10.18 21.01
N LYS A 38 -30.07 9.28 20.35
CA LYS A 38 -30.01 9.16 18.89
C LYS A 38 -31.02 8.13 18.34
N GLY A 39 -31.98 7.70 19.17
CA GLY A 39 -33.06 6.75 18.83
C GLY A 39 -32.68 5.27 19.02
N GLY A 40 -31.60 5.01 19.76
CA GLY A 40 -31.23 3.70 20.27
C GLY A 40 -31.17 2.59 19.22
N TYR A 41 -31.61 1.39 19.62
CA TYR A 41 -31.54 0.20 18.78
C TYR A 41 -32.39 0.31 17.50
N ARG A 42 -33.53 1.00 17.55
CA ARG A 42 -34.40 1.19 16.37
C ARG A 42 -33.69 2.01 15.28
N SER A 43 -33.04 3.11 15.66
CA SER A 43 -32.21 3.89 14.73
C SER A 43 -31.04 3.07 14.19
N PHE A 44 -30.37 2.30 15.07
CA PHE A 44 -29.29 1.40 14.68
C PHE A 44 -29.75 0.41 13.59
N ALA A 45 -30.88 -0.26 13.80
CA ALA A 45 -31.43 -1.20 12.84
C ALA A 45 -31.80 -0.54 11.50
N SER A 46 -32.36 0.67 11.55
CA SER A 46 -32.64 1.45 10.34
C SER A 46 -31.38 1.75 9.52
N PHE A 47 -30.27 2.14 10.17
CA PHE A 47 -29.01 2.37 9.47
C PHE A 47 -28.39 1.10 8.88
N ILE A 48 -28.50 -0.04 9.56
CA ILE A 48 -28.02 -1.32 9.02
C ILE A 48 -28.82 -1.69 7.76
N ASN A 49 -30.14 -1.52 7.79
CA ASN A 49 -30.99 -1.79 6.63
C ASN A 49 -30.69 -0.83 5.47
N SER A 50 -30.50 0.46 5.74
CA SER A 50 -30.14 1.42 4.68
C SER A 50 -28.77 1.14 4.06
N PHE A 51 -27.81 0.59 4.82
CA PHE A 51 -26.55 0.10 4.26
C PHE A 51 -26.70 -1.17 3.42
N CYS A 52 -27.70 -2.01 3.70
CA CYS A 52 -28.04 -3.12 2.82
C CYS A 52 -28.65 -2.60 1.50
N GLU A 53 -29.57 -1.63 1.58
CA GLU A 53 -30.18 -0.99 0.41
C GLU A 53 -29.15 -0.27 -0.47
N LYS A 54 -28.18 0.41 0.15
CA LYS A 54 -27.05 1.06 -0.54
C LYS A 54 -26.01 0.07 -1.08
N GLY A 55 -26.16 -1.23 -0.84
CA GLY A 55 -25.23 -2.26 -1.32
C GLY A 55 -23.88 -2.29 -0.58
N PHE A 56 -23.79 -1.71 0.61
CA PHE A 56 -22.58 -1.73 1.45
C PHE A 56 -22.47 -3.01 2.28
N LEU A 57 -23.62 -3.60 2.61
CA LEU A 57 -23.74 -4.87 3.33
C LEU A 57 -24.66 -5.81 2.56
N SER A 58 -24.44 -7.11 2.73
CA SER A 58 -25.41 -8.14 2.36
C SER A 58 -25.64 -9.07 3.55
N PRO A 59 -26.89 -9.40 3.91
CA PRO A 59 -27.16 -10.31 5.01
C PRO A 59 -26.63 -11.72 4.72
N VAL A 60 -26.06 -12.37 5.74
CA VAL A 60 -25.72 -13.80 5.69
C VAL A 60 -26.92 -14.58 6.21
N LYS A 61 -27.82 -15.00 5.32
CA LYS A 61 -29.09 -15.62 5.70
C LYS A 61 -28.94 -16.82 6.65
N ALA A 62 -27.91 -17.64 6.44
CA ALA A 62 -27.61 -18.81 7.28
C ALA A 62 -27.23 -18.46 8.74
N SER A 63 -26.94 -17.19 9.06
CA SER A 63 -26.64 -16.78 10.44
C SER A 63 -27.87 -16.63 11.32
N GLY A 64 -29.08 -16.69 10.75
CA GLY A 64 -30.31 -16.39 11.47
C GLY A 64 -30.43 -14.92 11.89
N ILE A 65 -31.46 -14.63 12.68
CA ILE A 65 -31.77 -13.31 13.23
C ILE A 65 -31.36 -13.19 14.70
N ASN A 66 -31.17 -11.97 15.17
CA ASN A 66 -30.63 -11.66 16.50
C ASN A 66 -31.66 -11.59 17.64
N GLY A 67 -32.93 -11.94 17.38
CA GLY A 67 -33.99 -11.94 18.39
C GLY A 67 -34.39 -10.56 18.94
N ARG A 68 -33.94 -9.46 18.31
CA ARG A 68 -34.31 -8.08 18.71
C ARG A 68 -35.43 -7.52 17.83
N ASN A 69 -35.97 -6.37 18.24
CA ASN A 69 -37.03 -5.66 17.51
C ASN A 69 -36.61 -4.21 17.21
N PRO A 70 -36.46 -3.79 15.93
CA PRO A 70 -36.64 -4.57 14.70
C PRO A 70 -35.58 -5.67 14.51
N PRO A 71 -35.91 -6.81 13.87
CA PRO A 71 -34.96 -7.91 13.71
C PRO A 71 -33.86 -7.56 12.71
N LEU A 72 -32.63 -7.98 13.02
CA LEU A 72 -31.49 -7.95 12.09
C LEU A 72 -30.88 -9.35 11.99
N TYR A 73 -30.21 -9.65 10.86
CA TYR A 73 -29.38 -10.85 10.77
C TYR A 73 -28.21 -10.80 11.75
N ASN A 74 -27.74 -11.96 12.21
CA ASN A 74 -26.59 -12.02 13.13
C ASN A 74 -25.27 -11.62 12.44
N LYS A 75 -25.15 -11.88 11.13
CA LYS A 75 -23.95 -11.60 10.34
C LYS A 75 -24.29 -10.91 9.02
N TYR A 76 -23.39 -10.01 8.60
CA TYR A 76 -23.44 -9.34 7.30
C TYR A 76 -22.10 -9.50 6.56
N ARG A 77 -22.14 -9.75 5.26
CA ARG A 77 -21.00 -9.68 4.36
C ARG A 77 -20.78 -8.23 3.98
N ILE A 78 -19.54 -7.76 4.10
CA ILE A 78 -19.15 -6.41 3.74
C ILE A 78 -18.90 -6.37 2.23
N LEU A 79 -19.59 -5.45 1.56
CA LEU A 79 -19.53 -5.23 0.13
C LEU A 79 -18.86 -3.89 -0.22
N ILE A 80 -18.64 -3.02 0.77
CA ILE A 80 -17.68 -1.91 0.64
C ILE A 80 -16.32 -2.57 0.42
N GLY A 81 -15.79 -2.50 -0.80
CA GLY A 81 -14.58 -3.24 -1.16
C GLY A 81 -13.46 -3.00 -0.14
N ASN A 82 -13.03 -4.05 0.56
CA ASN A 82 -11.82 -4.04 1.40
C ASN A 82 -10.58 -3.60 0.59
N GLU A 83 -10.65 -3.71 -0.73
CA GLU A 83 -9.74 -3.10 -1.68
C GLU A 83 -9.59 -1.59 -1.48
N LYS A 84 -10.65 -0.83 -1.17
CA LYS A 84 -10.56 0.63 -0.96
C LYS A 84 -9.67 1.01 0.23
N LYS A 85 -9.55 0.17 1.25
CA LYS A 85 -8.75 0.48 2.44
C LYS A 85 -7.27 0.18 2.29
N LEU A 86 -6.94 -1.00 1.78
CA LEU A 86 -5.57 -1.30 1.37
C LEU A 86 -5.14 -0.37 0.22
N CYS A 87 -6.03 -0.05 -0.73
CA CYS A 87 -5.75 0.97 -1.74
C CYS A 87 -5.50 2.32 -1.10
N ASN A 88 -6.25 2.75 -0.08
CA ASN A 88 -6.01 4.05 0.55
C ASN A 88 -4.63 4.12 1.24
N GLU A 89 -4.21 3.08 1.96
CA GLU A 89 -2.89 3.05 2.61
C GLU A 89 -1.75 3.03 1.58
N LEU A 90 -1.84 2.17 0.55
CA LEU A 90 -0.83 2.10 -0.51
C LEU A 90 -0.81 3.37 -1.39
N VAL A 91 -1.96 4.00 -1.61
CA VAL A 91 -2.06 5.29 -2.33
C VAL A 91 -1.38 6.40 -1.53
N LEU A 92 -1.61 6.47 -0.21
CA LEU A 92 -0.96 7.45 0.65
C LEU A 92 0.57 7.23 0.70
N GLU A 93 1.00 5.98 0.76
CA GLU A 93 2.42 5.63 0.72
C GLU A 93 3.08 5.99 -0.63
N LEU A 94 2.43 5.66 -1.75
CA LEU A 94 2.88 6.09 -3.08
C LEU A 94 2.96 7.63 -3.17
N GLN A 95 2.00 8.34 -2.60
CA GLN A 95 2.00 9.80 -2.56
C GLN A 95 3.18 10.37 -1.76
N SER A 96 3.60 9.72 -0.68
CA SER A 96 4.71 10.19 0.17
C SER A 96 6.11 9.93 -0.40
N LEU A 97 6.23 9.10 -1.45
CA LEU A 97 7.51 8.86 -2.13
C LEU A 97 8.12 10.12 -2.74
N HIS A 98 9.44 10.10 -2.97
CA HIS A 98 10.21 11.21 -3.55
C HIS A 98 9.54 11.78 -4.82
N PRO A 99 9.40 13.12 -4.96
CA PRO A 99 8.64 13.74 -6.06
C PRO A 99 9.15 13.44 -7.47
N LYS A 100 10.44 13.12 -7.62
CA LYS A 100 11.05 12.74 -8.92
C LYS A 100 10.53 11.40 -9.46
N LEU A 101 9.96 10.54 -8.62
CA LEU A 101 9.48 9.21 -9.03
C LEU A 101 8.11 9.31 -9.71
N ASP A 102 7.99 8.76 -10.92
CA ASP A 102 6.68 8.56 -11.56
C ASP A 102 5.93 7.41 -10.87
N LYS A 103 4.77 7.73 -10.31
CA LYS A 103 3.93 6.79 -9.54
C LYS A 103 2.76 6.25 -10.37
N SER A 104 2.59 6.74 -11.61
CA SER A 104 1.41 6.49 -12.45
C SER A 104 1.19 5.01 -12.75
N TYR A 105 2.29 4.26 -12.96
CA TYR A 105 2.22 2.82 -13.16
C TYR A 105 1.68 2.11 -11.92
N TYR A 106 2.19 2.45 -10.73
CA TYR A 106 1.85 1.78 -9.48
C TYR A 106 0.47 2.16 -8.94
N PHE A 107 -0.02 3.37 -9.23
CA PHE A 107 -1.42 3.72 -8.96
C PHE A 107 -2.41 2.84 -9.74
N LYS A 108 -2.05 2.42 -10.97
CA LYS A 108 -2.88 1.53 -11.80
C LYS A 108 -2.67 0.05 -11.47
N ASN A 109 -1.55 -0.30 -10.83
CA ASN A 109 -1.15 -1.68 -10.56
C ASN A 109 -0.72 -1.87 -9.08
N PRO A 110 -1.66 -1.86 -8.11
CA PRO A 110 -1.33 -1.96 -6.69
C PRO A 110 -0.62 -3.26 -6.28
N GLU A 111 -0.91 -4.39 -6.93
CA GLU A 111 -0.21 -5.65 -6.63
C GLU A 111 1.26 -5.59 -7.04
N ALA A 112 1.58 -4.98 -8.18
CA ALA A 112 2.97 -4.75 -8.58
C ALA A 112 3.69 -3.82 -7.60
N TYR A 113 2.97 -2.87 -6.99
CA TYR A 113 3.54 -2.03 -5.94
C TYR A 113 3.90 -2.85 -4.70
N LYS A 114 3.05 -3.79 -4.28
CA LYS A 114 3.34 -4.66 -3.12
C LYS A 114 4.58 -5.52 -3.34
N GLU A 115 4.75 -6.05 -4.55
CA GLU A 115 5.93 -6.85 -4.93
C GLU A 115 7.22 -6.02 -4.92
N ASP A 116 7.16 -4.79 -5.45
CA ASP A 116 8.32 -3.90 -5.58
C ASP A 116 8.55 -3.01 -4.33
N ARG A 117 7.65 -3.05 -3.34
CA ARG A 117 7.48 -2.02 -2.30
C ARG A 117 8.78 -1.66 -1.59
N ASP A 118 9.48 -2.67 -1.09
CA ASP A 118 10.68 -2.44 -0.27
C ASP A 118 11.78 -1.77 -1.09
N TYR A 119 11.96 -2.16 -2.36
CA TYR A 119 12.93 -1.53 -3.26
C TYR A 119 12.54 -0.10 -3.63
N ILE A 120 11.25 0.17 -3.84
CA ILE A 120 10.76 1.53 -4.13
C ILE A 120 11.00 2.44 -2.92
N LEU A 121 10.76 1.95 -1.71
CA LEU A 121 11.01 2.69 -0.47
C LEU A 121 12.50 2.96 -0.27
N MET A 122 13.36 1.98 -0.49
CA MET A 122 14.83 2.17 -0.45
C MET A 122 15.28 3.26 -1.42
N LEU A 123 14.82 3.19 -2.67
CA LEU A 123 15.15 4.18 -3.70
C LEU A 123 14.61 5.57 -3.35
N SER A 124 13.36 5.67 -2.90
CA SER A 124 12.76 6.93 -2.48
C SER A 124 13.52 7.55 -1.31
N GLN A 125 13.87 6.75 -0.30
CA GLN A 125 14.64 7.21 0.85
C GLN A 125 16.02 7.70 0.43
N TYR A 126 16.69 6.97 -0.46
CA TYR A 126 17.98 7.35 -1.02
C TYR A 126 17.93 8.70 -1.74
N LEU A 127 16.88 8.97 -2.51
CA LEU A 127 16.72 10.26 -3.20
C LEU A 127 16.38 11.41 -2.24
N LEU A 128 15.70 11.13 -1.13
CA LEU A 128 15.37 12.12 -0.09
C LEU A 128 16.57 12.48 0.79
N ASP A 129 17.50 11.55 1.01
CA ASP A 129 18.64 11.77 1.90
C ASP A 129 19.63 12.79 1.29
N THR A 130 19.92 13.84 2.07
CA THR A 130 20.91 14.86 1.74
C THR A 130 22.33 14.30 1.54
N ALA A 131 22.72 13.27 2.30
CA ALA A 131 24.02 12.63 2.18
C ALA A 131 24.10 11.84 0.86
N SER A 132 23.08 11.07 0.54
CA SER A 132 22.95 10.38 -0.76
C SER A 132 22.89 11.34 -1.94
N ASN A 133 22.22 12.49 -1.82
CA ASN A 133 22.26 13.54 -2.85
C ASN A 133 23.67 14.08 -3.13
N SER A 134 24.57 14.05 -2.14
CA SER A 134 25.98 14.37 -2.35
C SER A 134 26.71 13.24 -3.09
N SER A 135 26.42 11.98 -2.77
CA SER A 135 26.93 10.79 -3.46
C SER A 135 26.47 10.71 -4.92
N LEU A 136 25.22 11.08 -5.20
CA LEU A 136 24.64 11.16 -6.55
C LEU A 136 25.39 12.14 -7.47
N LYS A 137 26.14 13.11 -6.93
CA LYS A 137 26.98 14.01 -7.73
C LYS A 137 28.20 13.30 -8.33
N TYR A 138 28.64 12.21 -7.70
CA TYR A 138 29.78 11.42 -8.16
C TYR A 138 29.33 10.26 -9.03
N ARG A 139 29.95 10.13 -10.20
CA ARG A 139 29.65 9.04 -11.12
C ARG A 139 30.34 7.76 -10.67
N CYS A 140 29.60 6.67 -10.53
CA CYS A 140 30.14 5.37 -10.10
C CYS A 140 29.64 4.22 -10.98
N THR A 141 30.12 3.01 -10.73
CA THR A 141 29.66 1.83 -11.44
C THR A 141 28.21 1.47 -11.06
N MET A 142 27.52 0.78 -11.97
CA MET A 142 26.17 0.27 -11.73
C MET A 142 26.14 -0.62 -10.48
N ASN A 143 27.15 -1.44 -10.24
CA ASN A 143 27.20 -2.37 -9.10
C ASN A 143 27.36 -1.62 -7.78
N GLU A 144 28.25 -0.62 -7.72
CA GLU A 144 28.43 0.24 -6.55
C GLU A 144 27.13 0.98 -6.22
N ARG A 145 26.51 1.62 -7.22
CA ARG A 145 25.22 2.32 -7.00
C ARG A 145 24.11 1.36 -6.59
N SER A 146 24.11 0.16 -7.16
CA SER A 146 23.13 -0.87 -6.80
C SER A 146 23.29 -1.32 -5.35
N PHE A 147 24.52 -1.51 -4.89
CA PHE A 147 24.79 -1.85 -3.50
C PHE A 147 24.42 -0.70 -2.57
N GLU A 148 24.79 0.52 -2.91
CA GLU A 148 24.51 1.71 -2.11
C GLU A 148 23.00 1.93 -1.89
N ILE A 149 22.17 1.73 -2.92
CA ILE A 149 20.72 1.94 -2.83
C ILE A 149 20.01 0.72 -2.26
N PHE A 150 20.36 -0.49 -2.72
CA PHE A 150 19.55 -1.70 -2.51
C PHE A 150 20.23 -2.75 -1.63
N ASN A 151 21.44 -2.50 -1.13
CA ASN A 151 22.29 -3.48 -0.45
C ASN A 151 22.47 -4.78 -1.26
N ASN A 152 22.41 -4.65 -2.59
CA ASN A 152 22.51 -5.75 -3.53
C ASN A 152 23.16 -5.26 -4.83
N GLU A 153 24.43 -5.63 -5.04
CA GLU A 153 25.23 -5.22 -6.21
C GLU A 153 24.60 -5.58 -7.57
N LYS A 154 23.83 -6.68 -7.63
CA LYS A 154 23.26 -7.19 -8.88
C LYS A 154 21.82 -6.76 -9.12
N PHE A 155 21.23 -5.99 -8.20
CA PHE A 155 19.83 -5.59 -8.30
C PHE A 155 19.58 -4.75 -9.56
N LEU A 156 20.37 -3.71 -9.81
CA LEU A 156 20.25 -2.87 -11.01
C LEU A 156 20.52 -3.64 -12.31
N GLU A 157 21.28 -4.74 -12.28
CA GLU A 157 21.47 -5.56 -13.48
C GLU A 157 20.24 -6.39 -13.82
N SER A 158 19.58 -6.90 -12.79
CA SER A 158 18.43 -7.81 -12.87
C SER A 158 17.10 -7.07 -12.83
N HIS A 159 16.43 -7.05 -11.67
CA HIS A 159 15.08 -6.50 -11.49
C HIS A 159 15.04 -4.96 -11.55
N GLY A 160 16.15 -4.31 -11.19
CA GLY A 160 16.22 -2.86 -11.04
C GLY A 160 15.96 -2.07 -12.33
N LYS A 161 16.30 -2.59 -13.51
CA LYS A 161 15.99 -1.92 -14.79
C LYS A 161 14.49 -1.74 -15.00
N VAL A 162 13.72 -2.78 -14.68
CA VAL A 162 12.25 -2.76 -14.83
C VAL A 162 11.65 -1.80 -13.81
N LEU A 163 12.13 -1.85 -12.56
CA LEU A 163 11.70 -0.95 -11.49
C LEU A 163 11.97 0.52 -11.83
N LEU A 164 13.20 0.86 -12.27
CA LEU A 164 13.54 2.22 -12.67
C LEU A 164 12.66 2.72 -13.82
N LYS A 165 12.47 1.90 -14.85
CA LYS A 165 11.60 2.24 -15.98
C LYS A 165 10.15 2.51 -15.54
N ARG A 166 9.60 1.71 -14.63
CA ARG A 166 8.24 1.90 -14.07
C ARG A 166 8.12 3.19 -13.26
N LEU A 167 9.22 3.63 -12.65
CA LEU A 167 9.33 4.87 -11.87
C LEU A 167 9.79 6.08 -12.70
N GLY A 168 9.92 5.94 -14.02
CA GLY A 168 10.34 7.03 -14.91
C GLY A 168 11.81 7.43 -14.77
N LEU A 169 12.68 6.52 -14.31
CA LEU A 169 14.11 6.76 -14.13
C LEU A 169 14.98 5.91 -15.06
N SER A 170 16.20 6.38 -15.26
CA SER A 170 17.29 5.75 -16.01
C SER A 170 18.53 5.53 -15.13
N LEU A 171 19.58 4.89 -15.67
CA LEU A 171 20.86 4.77 -14.95
C LEU A 171 21.57 6.13 -14.86
N GLU A 172 21.35 6.99 -15.85
CA GLU A 172 21.83 8.37 -15.89
C GLU A 172 21.25 9.20 -14.75
N ASP A 173 19.97 8.99 -14.40
CA ASP A 173 19.34 9.63 -13.25
C ASP A 173 19.97 9.26 -11.90
N LEU A 174 20.60 8.08 -11.84
CA LEU A 174 21.36 7.61 -10.68
C LEU A 174 22.87 7.87 -10.80
N ASN A 175 23.28 8.61 -11.84
CA ASN A 175 24.67 8.93 -12.16
C ASN A 175 25.58 7.69 -12.09
N CYS A 176 25.17 6.59 -12.73
CA CYS A 176 25.97 5.37 -12.82
C CYS A 176 26.10 4.86 -14.26
N TYR A 177 27.03 3.94 -14.48
CA TYR A 177 27.29 3.34 -15.80
C TYR A 177 27.53 1.84 -15.68
N LYS A 178 27.20 1.09 -16.74
CA LYS A 178 27.43 -0.35 -16.77
C LYS A 178 28.93 -0.63 -16.92
N THR A 179 29.50 -1.38 -15.98
CA THR A 179 30.88 -1.86 -16.09
C THR A 179 30.90 -3.15 -16.91
N LEU A 180 31.96 -3.34 -17.71
CA LEU A 180 32.27 -4.65 -18.28
C LEU A 180 32.75 -5.57 -17.16
N GLU A 181 32.34 -6.84 -17.16
CA GLU A 181 32.78 -7.77 -16.11
C GLU A 181 34.32 -7.82 -16.03
N ALA A 182 34.86 -8.01 -14.82
CA ALA A 182 36.30 -7.95 -14.54
C ALA A 182 37.15 -8.85 -15.46
N PHE A 183 36.59 -9.96 -15.93
CA PHE A 183 37.25 -10.86 -16.87
C PHE A 183 37.54 -10.19 -18.23
N PHE A 184 36.65 -9.32 -18.71
CA PHE A 184 36.85 -8.58 -19.96
C PHE A 184 37.89 -7.48 -19.82
N ILE A 185 37.97 -6.80 -18.66
CA ILE A 185 39.02 -5.80 -18.40
C ILE A 185 40.40 -6.45 -18.46
N PHE A 186 40.56 -7.62 -17.83
CA PHE A 186 41.81 -8.37 -17.87
C PHE A 186 42.19 -8.83 -19.29
N CYS A 187 41.24 -9.31 -20.08
CA CYS A 187 41.51 -9.68 -21.48
C CYS A 187 41.83 -8.47 -22.38
N LEU A 188 41.20 -7.31 -22.13
CA LEU A 188 41.47 -6.07 -22.85
C LEU A 188 42.85 -5.52 -22.50
N SER A 189 43.24 -5.51 -21.22
CA SER A 189 44.56 -5.03 -20.79
C SER A 189 45.70 -5.87 -21.36
N GLN A 190 45.52 -7.19 -21.48
CA GLN A 190 46.48 -8.07 -22.16
C GLN A 190 46.58 -7.80 -23.67
N ARG A 191 45.50 -7.35 -24.31
CA ARG A 191 45.50 -7.03 -25.75
C ARG A 191 46.08 -5.66 -26.06
N THR A 192 45.96 -4.68 -25.16
CA THR A 192 46.42 -3.31 -25.40
C THR A 192 47.81 -3.01 -24.86
N GLY A 193 48.47 -3.95 -24.17
CA GLY A 193 49.88 -3.82 -23.75
C GLY A 193 50.20 -2.63 -22.83
N LEU A 194 49.19 -2.01 -22.21
CA LEU A 194 49.38 -0.90 -21.28
C LEU A 194 49.25 -1.42 -19.86
N THR A 195 50.39 -1.62 -19.21
CA THR A 195 50.51 -1.72 -17.77
C THR A 195 50.65 -0.30 -17.20
N TYR A 196 49.84 0.04 -16.19
CA TYR A 196 49.96 1.29 -15.43
C TYR A 196 51.32 1.43 -14.74
#